data_AF-A0A523PMV0-F1
#
_entry.id   AF-A0A523PMV0-F1
#
_cell.length_a   1.000
_cell.length_b   1.000
_cell.length_c   1.000
_cell.angle_alpha   90.00
_cell.angle_beta   90.00
_cell.angle_gamma   90.00
#
_symmetry.space_group_name_H-M   'P 1'
#
loop_
_entity.id
_entity.type
_entity.pdbx_description
1 polymer ?
#
loop_
_entity_poly.entity_id
_entity_poly.type
_entity_poly.pdbx_seq_one_letter_code
_entity_poly.pdbx_strand_id
1 'polypeptide(L)'
;HMPAYDKRVFPMRQIGQIAEVLRAWEGTLRSDHPQVSFVARGRHAERITADHGLEFEFGERSPLARLYDLDGSVLLLGVTHAHDTSLHLAEDREPGKEVVEQGSCVLDDGRRVWKTFRDIARDDSVFAELGRDFDAAHGVTPGKVGVADARLFRQRALVDFGVEWLAERRAASGGA
;
A
#
# COMPACT_ATOMS: atom_id res chain seq x y z
N HIS A 1 -10.34 25.46 -6.51
CA HIS A 1 -8.94 25.13 -6.84
C HIS A 1 -8.41 24.11 -5.85
N MET A 2 -7.92 22.96 -6.31
CA MET A 2 -7.24 21.98 -5.46
C MET A 2 -5.76 22.40 -5.29
N PRO A 3 -5.22 22.48 -4.05
CA PRO A 3 -3.80 22.77 -3.82
C PRO A 3 -2.91 21.61 -4.32
N ALA A 4 -1.68 21.92 -4.70
CA ALA A 4 -0.67 20.88 -4.94
C ALA A 4 -0.36 20.16 -3.63
N TYR A 5 -0.12 18.86 -3.70
CA TYR A 5 0.28 18.07 -2.54
C TYR A 5 1.55 18.62 -1.89
N ASP A 6 1.52 18.81 -0.57
CA ASP A 6 2.69 19.11 0.25
C ASP A 6 2.72 18.15 1.45
N LYS A 7 3.66 17.22 1.42
CA LYS A 7 3.81 16.17 2.44
C LYS A 7 3.95 16.67 3.87
N ARG A 8 4.40 17.93 4.06
CA ARG A 8 4.61 18.55 5.38
C ARG A 8 3.30 18.92 6.05
N VAL A 9 2.33 19.41 5.28
CA VAL A 9 1.11 20.04 5.82
C VAL A 9 -0.18 19.30 5.49
N PHE A 10 -0.19 18.45 4.44
CA PHE A 10 -1.41 17.72 4.09
C PHE A 10 -1.71 16.64 5.14
N PRO A 11 -2.90 16.65 5.77
CA PRO A 11 -3.28 15.62 6.72
C PRO A 11 -3.52 14.29 6.02
N MET A 12 -3.33 13.17 6.72
CA MET A 12 -3.77 11.87 6.24
C MET A 12 -5.27 11.70 6.47
N ARG A 13 -5.99 11.23 5.45
CA ARG A 13 -7.44 10.98 5.51
C ARG A 13 -7.68 9.48 5.53
N GLN A 14 -8.61 9.04 6.37
CA GLN A 14 -9.05 7.64 6.44
C GLN A 14 -7.98 6.59 6.80
N ILE A 15 -6.79 7.01 7.26
CA ILE A 15 -5.71 6.10 7.73
C ILE A 15 -5.75 5.86 9.25
N GLY A 16 -6.27 6.82 10.02
CA GLY A 16 -6.39 6.74 11.48
C GLY A 16 -5.39 7.61 12.25
N GLN A 17 -5.64 7.78 13.55
CA GLN A 17 -4.90 8.72 14.40
C GLN A 17 -3.44 8.31 14.63
N ILE A 18 -3.16 7.01 14.75
CA ILE A 18 -1.79 6.50 14.97
C ILE A 18 -0.86 6.95 13.84
N ALA A 19 -1.30 6.81 12.59
CA ALA A 19 -0.52 7.25 11.44
C ALA A 19 -0.31 8.77 11.48
N GLU A 20 -1.37 9.55 11.75
CA GLU A 20 -1.27 11.02 11.76
C GLU A 20 -0.32 11.54 12.85
N VAL A 21 -0.32 10.91 14.03
CA VAL A 21 0.67 11.20 15.07
C VAL A 21 2.08 10.81 14.62
N LEU A 22 2.26 9.63 14.02
CA LEU A 22 3.56 9.19 13.52
C LEU A 22 4.11 10.16 12.46
N ARG A 23 3.26 10.63 11.55
CA ARG A 23 3.60 11.63 10.52
C ARG A 23 4.16 12.91 11.11
N ALA A 24 3.58 13.38 12.21
CA ALA A 24 3.97 14.61 12.87
C ALA A 24 5.17 14.44 13.82
N TRP A 25 5.60 13.20 14.08
CA TRP A 25 6.71 12.91 14.97
C TRP A 25 8.05 13.36 14.34
N GLU A 26 8.85 14.09 15.11
CA GLU A 26 10.23 14.44 14.75
C GLU A 26 11.04 13.19 14.31
N GLY A 27 11.71 13.32 13.16
CA GLY A 27 12.50 12.26 12.55
C GLY A 27 11.69 11.26 11.71
N THR A 28 10.38 11.46 11.54
CA THR A 28 9.57 10.71 10.56
C THR A 28 9.68 11.34 9.17
N LEU A 29 9.88 10.50 8.16
CA LEU A 29 9.87 10.89 6.75
C LEU A 29 8.55 10.50 6.09
N ARG A 30 8.20 11.21 5.02
CA ARG A 30 7.02 10.94 4.19
C ARG A 30 7.41 10.93 2.72
N SER A 31 6.89 9.94 1.98
CA SER A 31 7.10 9.83 0.54
C SER A 31 6.26 10.86 -0.23
N ASP A 32 6.63 11.16 -1.48
CA ASP A 32 6.08 12.28 -2.24
C ASP A 32 4.83 11.99 -3.11
N HIS A 33 4.28 10.77 -3.08
CA HIS A 33 3.09 10.46 -3.88
C HIS A 33 1.87 11.30 -3.43
N PRO A 34 1.19 12.02 -4.34
CA PRO A 34 0.16 12.99 -3.97
C PRO A 34 -1.13 12.37 -3.41
N GLN A 35 -1.36 11.08 -3.66
CA GLN A 35 -2.57 10.36 -3.25
C GLN A 35 -2.30 9.32 -2.15
N VAL A 36 -1.23 8.55 -2.27
CA VAL A 36 -0.98 7.34 -1.43
C VAL A 36 0.37 7.37 -0.72
N SER A 37 0.78 8.54 -0.25
CA SER A 37 2.05 8.69 0.48
C SER A 37 2.15 7.78 1.72
N PHE A 38 3.33 7.25 1.99
CA PHE A 38 3.68 6.51 3.21
C PHE A 38 4.52 7.36 4.14
N VAL A 39 4.42 7.08 5.45
CA VAL A 39 5.32 7.61 6.48
C VAL A 39 6.23 6.50 7.00
N ALA A 40 7.49 6.83 7.28
CA ALA A 40 8.45 5.87 7.80
C ALA A 40 9.38 6.52 8.82
N ARG A 41 9.76 5.74 9.84
CA ARG A 41 10.68 6.17 10.89
C ARG A 41 11.67 5.05 11.21
N GLY A 42 12.93 5.40 11.41
CA GLY A 42 14.00 4.47 11.77
C GLY A 42 15.01 4.23 10.65
N ARG A 43 15.84 3.19 10.81
CA ARG A 43 17.07 2.98 10.02
C ARG A 43 16.89 2.89 8.50
N HIS A 44 15.68 2.57 8.02
CA HIS A 44 15.38 2.44 6.59
C HIS A 44 14.36 3.48 6.09
N ALA A 45 14.03 4.49 6.89
CA ALA A 45 12.99 5.47 6.53
C ALA A 45 13.29 6.21 5.22
N GLU A 46 14.54 6.65 5.03
CA GLU A 46 14.98 7.30 3.80
C GLU A 46 14.82 6.37 2.60
N ARG A 47 15.34 5.14 2.70
CA ARG A 47 15.20 4.13 1.65
C ARG A 47 13.74 3.88 1.30
N ILE A 48 12.88 3.65 2.29
CA ILE A 48 11.47 3.29 2.07
C ILE A 48 10.71 4.44 1.38
N THR A 49 10.96 5.68 1.79
CA THR A 49 10.18 6.86 1.35
C THR A 49 10.73 7.56 0.11
N ALA A 50 11.99 7.30 -0.28
CA ALA A 50 12.62 7.90 -1.45
C ALA A 50 11.88 7.58 -2.75
N ASP A 51 11.93 8.48 -3.74
CA ASP A 51 11.55 8.26 -5.14
C ASP A 51 10.24 7.48 -5.36
N HIS A 52 9.20 7.81 -4.59
CA HIS A 52 7.86 7.22 -4.75
C HIS A 52 7.29 7.65 -6.10
N GLY A 53 7.29 6.72 -7.06
CA GLY A 53 6.87 6.95 -8.44
C GLY A 53 5.41 7.39 -8.53
N LEU A 54 5.11 8.20 -9.55
CA LEU A 54 3.76 8.66 -9.84
C LEU A 54 2.93 7.62 -10.59
N GLU A 55 3.56 6.85 -11.48
CA GLU A 55 2.91 5.71 -12.15
C GLU A 55 2.99 4.46 -11.27
N PHE A 56 1.93 3.64 -11.31
CA PHE A 56 1.82 2.40 -10.55
C PHE A 56 2.07 2.65 -9.06
N GLU A 57 1.15 3.36 -8.42
CA GLU A 57 1.35 3.99 -7.12
C GLU A 57 1.74 3.01 -6.00
N PHE A 58 1.41 1.73 -6.13
CA PHE A 58 1.79 0.67 -5.19
C PHE A 58 2.79 -0.35 -5.77
N GLY A 59 3.25 -0.16 -7.01
CA GLY A 59 4.13 -1.08 -7.73
C GLY A 59 5.62 -0.97 -7.36
N GLU A 60 6.51 -1.33 -8.30
CA GLU A 60 7.95 -1.54 -8.04
C GLU A 60 8.72 -0.29 -7.60
N ARG A 61 8.18 0.91 -7.82
CA ARG A 61 8.77 2.18 -7.36
C ARG A 61 8.11 2.73 -6.09
N SER A 62 7.26 1.95 -5.45
CA SER A 62 6.54 2.33 -4.24
C SER A 62 7.28 1.93 -2.95
N PRO A 63 6.92 2.52 -1.81
CA PRO A 63 7.34 2.06 -0.49
C PRO A 63 7.02 0.58 -0.21
N LEU A 64 5.95 0.02 -0.80
CA LEU A 64 5.59 -1.40 -0.60
C LEU A 64 6.63 -2.34 -1.21
N ALA A 65 7.10 -2.06 -2.42
CA ALA A 65 8.15 -2.86 -3.07
C ALA A 65 9.46 -2.82 -2.27
N ARG A 66 9.79 -1.66 -1.70
CA ARG A 66 10.98 -1.52 -0.84
C ARG A 66 10.83 -2.28 0.47
N LEU A 67 9.63 -2.31 1.05
CA LEU A 67 9.35 -3.14 2.23
C LEU A 67 9.48 -4.62 1.89
N TYR A 68 9.04 -5.02 0.70
CA TYR A 68 9.15 -6.39 0.20
C TYR A 68 10.62 -6.80 0.07
N ASP A 69 11.46 -5.96 -0.54
CA ASP A 69 12.90 -6.19 -0.69
C ASP A 69 13.63 -6.31 0.65
N LEU A 70 13.20 -5.54 1.64
CA LEU A 70 13.73 -5.54 3.00
C LEU A 70 13.25 -6.73 3.86
N ASP A 71 12.44 -7.64 3.29
CA ASP A 71 11.79 -8.74 4.01
C ASP A 71 11.00 -8.25 5.23
N GLY A 72 10.26 -7.14 5.02
CA GLY A 72 9.47 -6.49 6.05
C GLY A 72 8.29 -7.33 6.55
N SER A 73 7.73 -6.89 7.68
CA SER A 73 6.52 -7.46 8.27
C SER A 73 5.36 -6.48 8.21
N VAL A 74 4.15 -7.03 8.11
CA VAL A 74 2.89 -6.28 8.24
C VAL A 74 2.27 -6.58 9.59
N LEU A 75 1.86 -5.53 10.29
CA LEU A 75 1.08 -5.64 11.53
C LEU A 75 -0.32 -5.08 11.27
N LEU A 76 -1.32 -5.95 11.29
CA LEU A 76 -2.71 -5.56 11.31
C LEU A 76 -3.14 -5.44 12.77
N LEU A 77 -3.31 -4.22 13.28
CA LEU A 77 -3.63 -3.94 14.68
C LEU A 77 -5.06 -3.38 14.80
N GLY A 78 -5.99 -4.20 15.27
CA GLY A 78 -7.41 -3.84 15.36
C GLY A 78 -8.14 -3.83 14.02
N VAL A 79 -7.50 -4.33 12.96
CA VAL A 79 -8.02 -4.40 11.59
C VAL A 79 -7.80 -5.79 10.99
N THR A 80 -8.45 -6.07 9.86
CA THR A 80 -8.30 -7.30 9.09
C THR A 80 -7.59 -7.01 7.76
N HIS A 81 -7.41 -8.05 6.94
CA HIS A 81 -6.82 -7.91 5.60
C HIS A 81 -7.62 -7.00 4.66
N ALA A 82 -8.89 -6.69 4.97
CA ALA A 82 -9.67 -5.69 4.24
C ALA A 82 -9.01 -4.28 4.20
N HIS A 83 -8.01 -4.03 5.05
CA HIS A 83 -7.25 -2.78 5.09
C HIS A 83 -5.73 -3.01 4.90
N ASP A 84 -5.33 -4.15 4.34
CA ASP A 84 -3.92 -4.46 4.11
C ASP A 84 -3.43 -3.92 2.77
N THR A 85 -2.91 -2.69 2.79
CA THR A 85 -2.36 -2.02 1.62
C THR A 85 -1.26 -2.82 0.91
N SER A 86 -0.61 -3.78 1.59
CA SER A 86 0.41 -4.62 0.95
C SER A 86 -0.13 -5.45 -0.20
N LEU A 87 -1.42 -5.78 -0.19
CA LEU A 87 -2.07 -6.53 -1.26
C LEU A 87 -2.17 -5.73 -2.57
N HIS A 88 -2.11 -4.41 -2.54
CA HIS A 88 -2.01 -3.61 -3.77
C HIS A 88 -0.70 -3.88 -4.54
N LEU A 89 0.39 -4.24 -3.85
CA LEU A 89 1.61 -4.67 -4.53
C LEU A 89 1.39 -6.02 -5.25
N ALA A 90 0.55 -6.90 -4.70
CA ALA A 90 0.19 -8.14 -5.38
C ALA A 90 -0.63 -7.87 -6.65
N GLU A 91 -1.61 -6.96 -6.61
CA GLU A 91 -2.34 -6.52 -7.80
C GLU A 91 -1.39 -5.93 -8.87
N ASP A 92 -0.41 -5.12 -8.46
CA ASP A 92 0.62 -4.57 -9.38
C ASP A 92 1.50 -5.64 -10.01
N ARG A 93 1.72 -6.76 -9.32
CA ARG A 93 2.57 -7.86 -9.80
C ARG A 93 1.79 -8.93 -10.55
N GLU A 94 0.46 -8.96 -10.42
CA GLU A 94 -0.39 -9.90 -11.13
C GLU A 94 -0.30 -9.68 -12.66
N PRO A 95 -0.01 -10.74 -13.44
CA PRO A 95 -0.07 -10.67 -14.90
C PRO A 95 -1.51 -10.57 -15.38
N GLY A 96 -1.83 -9.59 -16.22
CA GLY A 96 -3.19 -9.45 -16.77
C GLY A 96 -4.06 -8.39 -16.07
N LYS A 97 -3.49 -7.67 -15.09
CA LYS A 97 -4.06 -6.45 -14.53
C LYS A 97 -4.47 -5.43 -15.60
N GLU A 98 -5.62 -4.81 -15.38
CA GLU A 98 -6.12 -3.74 -16.24
C GLU A 98 -5.40 -2.43 -15.91
N VAL A 99 -4.82 -1.79 -16.93
CA VAL A 99 -4.14 -0.50 -16.79
C VAL A 99 -5.12 0.63 -17.11
N VAL A 100 -5.19 1.61 -16.22
CA VAL A 100 -6.06 2.79 -16.33
C VAL A 100 -5.24 4.08 -16.28
N GLU A 101 -5.83 5.18 -16.75
CA GLU A 101 -5.26 6.51 -16.55
C GLU A 101 -5.81 7.15 -15.27
N GLN A 102 -4.91 7.72 -14.47
CA GLN A 102 -5.21 8.54 -13.32
C GLN A 102 -4.60 9.93 -13.51
N GLY A 103 -4.98 10.87 -12.64
CA GLY A 103 -4.39 12.21 -12.66
C GLY A 103 -4.44 12.89 -11.31
N SER A 104 -3.41 13.65 -11.02
CA SER A 104 -3.29 14.40 -9.77
C SER A 104 -2.56 15.71 -9.96
N CYS A 105 -2.80 16.61 -9.01
CA CYS A 105 -2.16 17.90 -8.95
C CYS A 105 -0.86 17.80 -8.17
N VAL A 106 0.25 17.96 -8.88
CA VAL A 106 1.61 17.85 -8.32
C VAL A 106 2.33 19.20 -8.34
N LEU A 107 3.40 19.28 -7.56
CA LEU A 107 4.37 20.36 -7.65
C LEU A 107 5.53 19.91 -8.56
N ASP A 108 5.77 20.65 -9.63
CA ASP A 108 6.83 20.39 -10.60
C ASP A 108 7.62 21.68 -10.80
N ASP A 109 8.91 21.68 -10.46
CA ASP A 109 9.77 22.89 -10.41
C ASP A 109 9.11 24.09 -9.71
N GLY A 110 8.47 23.83 -8.57
CA GLY A 110 7.77 24.84 -7.76
C GLY A 110 6.46 25.35 -8.38
N ARG A 111 6.03 24.78 -9.51
CA ARG A 111 4.78 25.12 -10.20
C ARG A 111 3.74 24.03 -10.01
N ARG A 112 2.49 24.44 -9.83
CA ARG A 112 1.35 23.53 -9.75
C ARG A 112 1.00 23.04 -11.15
N VAL A 113 1.09 21.74 -11.39
CA VAL A 113 0.80 21.11 -12.68
C VAL A 113 -0.16 19.95 -12.47
N TRP A 114 -1.14 19.80 -13.36
CA TRP A 114 -1.93 18.57 -13.45
C TRP A 114 -1.14 17.56 -14.27
N LYS A 115 -0.83 16.40 -13.69
CA LYS A 115 -0.19 15.30 -14.41
C LYS A 115 -1.17 14.14 -14.51
N THR A 116 -1.29 13.60 -15.72
CA THR A 116 -1.93 12.31 -15.99
C THR A 116 -0.84 11.23 -16.03
N PHE A 117 -1.13 10.06 -15.47
CA PHE A 117 -0.20 8.95 -15.35
C PHE A 117 -0.96 7.62 -15.35
N ARG A 118 -0.24 6.53 -15.59
CA ARG A 118 -0.80 5.18 -15.62
C ARG A 118 -0.83 4.56 -14.22
N ASP A 119 -1.91 3.85 -13.94
CA ASP A 119 -2.04 2.96 -12.78
C ASP A 119 -2.85 1.73 -13.18
N ILE A 120 -3.31 0.94 -12.22
CA ILE A 120 -4.15 -0.22 -12.46
C ILE A 120 -5.55 -0.03 -11.85
N ALA A 121 -6.54 -0.74 -12.39
CA ALA A 121 -7.85 -0.81 -11.79
C ALA A 121 -7.77 -1.63 -10.49
N ARG A 122 -7.86 -0.93 -9.34
CA ARG A 122 -7.77 -1.53 -7.99
C ARG A 122 -9.10 -2.14 -7.57
N ASP A 123 -9.04 -3.27 -6.87
CA ASP A 123 -10.19 -3.91 -6.24
C ASP A 123 -9.81 -4.43 -4.84
N ASP A 124 -10.06 -3.60 -3.82
CA ASP A 124 -9.84 -3.99 -2.42
C ASP A 124 -10.98 -4.86 -1.84
N SER A 125 -12.08 -5.06 -2.58
CA SER A 125 -13.24 -5.80 -2.09
C SER A 125 -12.93 -7.28 -1.84
N VAL A 126 -11.92 -7.81 -2.53
CA VAL A 126 -11.46 -9.20 -2.43
C VAL A 126 -10.44 -9.41 -1.33
N PHE A 127 -9.87 -8.35 -0.75
CA PHE A 127 -8.76 -8.47 0.21
C PHE A 127 -9.15 -9.20 1.49
N ALA A 128 -10.40 -9.06 1.92
CA ALA A 128 -10.92 -9.81 3.06
C ALA A 128 -11.00 -11.32 2.79
N GLU A 129 -11.25 -11.73 1.55
CA GLU A 129 -11.29 -13.13 1.13
C GLU A 129 -9.88 -13.69 0.96
N LEU A 130 -9.08 -13.04 0.12
CA LEU A 130 -7.67 -13.37 -0.09
C LEU A 130 -6.91 -13.51 1.22
N GLY A 131 -7.08 -12.55 2.15
CA GLY A 131 -6.42 -12.59 3.45
C GLY A 131 -6.84 -13.75 4.35
N ARG A 132 -8.10 -14.22 4.26
CA ARG A 132 -8.53 -15.42 5.00
C ARG A 132 -7.86 -16.68 4.45
N ASP A 133 -7.75 -16.78 3.13
CA ASP A 133 -7.10 -17.91 2.48
C ASP A 133 -5.59 -17.91 2.76
N PHE A 134 -4.97 -16.73 2.79
CA PHE A 134 -3.59 -16.55 3.24
C PHE A 134 -3.40 -17.01 4.69
N ASP A 135 -4.25 -16.54 5.61
CA ASP A 135 -4.22 -16.91 7.03
C ASP A 135 -4.30 -18.44 7.19
N ALA A 136 -5.20 -19.10 6.45
CA ALA A 136 -5.38 -20.55 6.47
C ALA A 136 -4.17 -21.30 5.89
N ALA A 137 -3.64 -20.85 4.75
CA ALA A 137 -2.50 -21.49 4.08
C ALA A 137 -1.18 -21.36 4.87
N HIS A 138 -1.01 -20.26 5.60
CA HIS A 138 0.23 -19.94 6.32
C HIS A 138 0.13 -20.13 7.84
N GLY A 139 -1.02 -20.58 8.35
CA GLY A 139 -1.26 -20.78 9.78
C GLY A 139 -1.19 -19.48 10.60
N VAL A 140 -1.52 -18.34 9.98
CA VAL A 140 -1.57 -17.05 10.67
C VAL A 140 -2.88 -16.98 11.43
N THR A 141 -2.77 -16.78 12.74
CA THR A 141 -3.92 -16.66 13.63
C THR A 141 -3.82 -15.35 14.41
N PRO A 142 -4.95 -14.67 14.67
CA PRO A 142 -4.92 -13.43 15.45
C PRO A 142 -4.48 -13.67 16.89
N GLY A 143 -3.53 -12.87 17.37
CA GLY A 143 -3.24 -12.68 18.78
C GLY A 143 -3.95 -11.44 19.33
N LYS A 144 -3.61 -11.03 20.56
CA LYS A 144 -4.13 -9.82 21.19
C LYS A 144 -3.03 -8.80 21.49
N VAL A 145 -3.32 -7.54 21.22
CA VAL A 145 -2.58 -6.38 21.74
C VAL A 145 -3.56 -5.53 22.54
N GLY A 146 -3.49 -5.64 23.87
CA GLY A 146 -4.57 -5.16 24.74
C GLY A 146 -5.87 -5.91 24.42
N VAL A 147 -6.93 -5.18 24.04
CA VAL A 147 -8.21 -5.77 23.64
C VAL A 147 -8.35 -5.98 22.12
N ALA A 148 -7.43 -5.43 21.33
CA ALA A 148 -7.48 -5.49 19.88
C ALA A 148 -6.95 -6.83 19.35
N ASP A 149 -7.62 -7.39 18.34
CA ASP A 149 -7.06 -8.47 17.52
C ASP A 149 -5.87 -7.96 16.72
N ALA A 150 -4.81 -8.75 16.66
CA ALA A 150 -3.60 -8.40 15.93
C ALA A 150 -3.05 -9.59 15.13
N ARG A 151 -2.60 -9.33 13.90
CA ARG A 151 -1.87 -10.30 13.06
C ARG A 151 -0.51 -9.72 12.70
N LEU A 152 0.52 -10.55 12.76
CA LEU A 152 1.87 -10.22 12.32
C LEU A 152 2.40 -11.31 11.39
N PHE A 153 2.80 -10.92 10.19
CA PHE A 153 3.31 -11.85 9.18
C PHE A 153 4.32 -11.15 8.27
N ARG A 154 5.06 -11.94 7.48
CA ARG A 154 6.00 -11.40 6.48
C ARG A 154 5.22 -10.85 5.29
N GLN A 155 5.51 -9.60 4.92
CA GLN A 155 4.86 -8.96 3.78
C GLN A 155 5.13 -9.73 2.49
N ARG A 156 6.37 -10.22 2.31
CA ARG A 156 6.78 -10.99 1.15
C ARG A 156 5.88 -12.19 0.89
N ALA A 157 5.66 -13.01 1.94
CA ALA A 157 4.79 -14.18 1.84
C ALA A 157 3.35 -13.81 1.45
N LEU A 158 2.80 -12.73 2.02
CA LEU A 158 1.46 -12.24 1.66
C LEU A 158 1.39 -11.80 0.20
N VAL A 159 2.37 -11.04 -0.26
CA VAL A 159 2.39 -10.52 -1.63
C VAL A 159 2.54 -11.66 -2.63
N ASP A 160 3.45 -12.59 -2.40
CA ASP A 160 3.67 -13.74 -3.29
C ASP A 160 2.41 -14.61 -3.39
N PHE A 161 1.78 -14.92 -2.25
CA PHE A 161 0.49 -15.61 -2.21
C PHE A 161 -0.62 -14.83 -2.94
N GLY A 162 -0.68 -13.52 -2.72
CA GLY A 162 -1.70 -12.67 -3.33
C GLY A 162 -1.61 -12.62 -4.85
N VAL A 163 -0.39 -12.65 -5.42
CA VAL A 163 -0.19 -12.67 -6.88
C VAL A 163 -0.80 -13.93 -7.48
N GLU A 164 -0.51 -15.09 -6.89
CA GLU A 164 -1.03 -16.38 -7.35
C GLU A 164 -2.56 -16.44 -7.20
N TRP A 165 -3.07 -16.04 -6.03
CA TRP A 165 -4.50 -16.05 -5.73
C TRP A 165 -5.32 -15.17 -6.69
N LEU A 166 -4.82 -13.96 -7.00
CA LEU A 166 -5.49 -13.05 -7.93
C LEU A 166 -5.49 -13.59 -9.37
N ALA A 167 -4.38 -14.21 -9.81
CA ALA A 167 -4.28 -14.83 -11.12
C ALA A 167 -5.27 -15.99 -11.28
N GLU A 168 -5.41 -16.84 -10.26
CA GLU A 168 -6.38 -17.95 -10.25
C GLU A 168 -7.83 -17.43 -10.32
N ARG A 169 -8.15 -16.41 -9.52
CA ARG A 169 -9.48 -15.77 -9.54
C ARG A 169 -9.82 -15.19 -10.90
N ARG A 170 -8.86 -14.53 -11.56
CA ARG A 170 -9.05 -13.98 -12.92
C ARG A 170 -9.30 -15.09 -13.93
N ALA A 171 -8.52 -16.17 -13.89
CA ALA A 171 -8.69 -17.32 -14.78
C ALA A 171 -10.08 -17.97 -14.62
N ALA A 172 -10.60 -18.05 -13.38
CA ALA A 172 -11.95 -18.54 -13.11
C ALA A 172 -13.05 -17.60 -13.62
N SER A 173 -12.80 -16.28 -13.65
CA SER A 173 -13.78 -15.27 -14.09
C SER A 173 -13.79 -15.04 -15.60
N GLY A 174 -12.66 -15.30 -16.28
CA GLY A 174 -12.52 -15.17 -17.74
C GLY A 174 -12.96 -16.41 -18.54
N GLY A 175 -13.41 -17.47 -17.87
CA GLY A 175 -13.94 -18.69 -18.49
C GLY A 175 -15.46 -18.69 -18.71
N ALA A 176 -16.11 -17.53 -18.63
CA ALA A 176 -17.55 -17.34 -18.83
C ALA A 176 -17.86 -16.69 -20.20
#